data_AF-A0A139KAQ0-F1
#
_entry.id   AF-A0A139KAQ0-F1
#
_cell.length_a   1.000
_cell.length_b   1.000
_cell.length_c   1.000
_cell.angle_alpha   90.00
_cell.angle_beta   90.00
_cell.angle_gamma   90.00
#
_symmetry.space_group_name_H-M   'P 1'
#
loop_
_entity.id
_entity.type
_entity.pdbx_description
1 polymer ?
#
loop_
_entity_poly.entity_id
_entity_poly.type
_entity_poly.pdbx_seq_one_letter_code
_entity_poly.pdbx_strand_id
1 'polypeptide(L)'
;MAEISRIERIVWFELVHSAYWEQYLSQYVSYKYDCRKVYNTILLVLSTIGASSFSAWKLIPEGEKWVPTVTFGLMAIVQLVSICQKNVVMDDDTARKLRELRVLYLNYMHKVERLYLDIRDNNLDTDTIKSRFFEIRDTVYPIEELKDSLNIKKLKKPNLNGQYEMEVRLSRKYGTEVVTMNPYCNKWSSRVANRISQVLRKLKLKNS
;
A
#
# COMPACT_ATOMS: atom_id res chain seq x y z
N MET A 1 5.22 -26.43 26.09
CA MET A 1 4.49 -25.16 26.31
C MET A 1 5.26 -23.93 25.83
N ALA A 2 6.53 -23.73 26.22
CA ALA A 2 7.32 -22.56 25.77
C ALA A 2 7.66 -22.53 24.27
N GLU A 3 7.77 -23.71 23.63
CA GLU A 3 8.10 -23.80 22.20
C GLU A 3 6.88 -23.54 21.29
N ILE A 4 5.71 -24.07 21.67
CA ILE A 4 4.43 -23.83 20.99
C ILE A 4 4.09 -22.33 21.00
N SER A 5 4.24 -21.66 22.14
CA SER A 5 4.00 -20.21 22.24
C SER A 5 5.00 -19.37 21.44
N ARG A 6 6.23 -19.86 21.23
CA ARG A 6 7.21 -19.23 20.33
C ARG A 6 6.80 -19.37 18.87
N ILE A 7 6.38 -20.57 18.46
CA ILE A 7 5.97 -20.84 17.08
C ILE A 7 4.68 -20.10 16.74
N GLU A 8 3.71 -20.08 17.66
CA GLU A 8 2.49 -19.29 17.53
C GLU A 8 2.82 -17.81 17.28
N ARG A 9 3.80 -17.25 17.99
CA ARG A 9 4.23 -15.86 17.79
C ARG A 9 4.86 -15.63 16.41
N ILE A 10 5.63 -16.60 15.89
CA ILE A 10 6.21 -16.53 14.55
C ILE A 10 5.11 -16.54 13.49
N VAL A 11 4.15 -17.47 13.62
CA VAL A 11 2.99 -17.56 12.73
C VAL A 11 2.14 -16.29 12.79
N TRP A 12 1.93 -15.73 13.98
CA TRP A 12 1.24 -14.46 14.17
C TRP A 12 1.93 -13.30 13.45
N PHE A 13 3.25 -13.18 13.59
CA PHE A 13 4.03 -12.15 12.91
C PHE A 13 3.90 -12.26 11.38
N GLU A 14 3.97 -13.49 10.86
CA GLU A 14 3.82 -13.76 9.44
C GLU A 14 2.40 -13.43 8.93
N LEU A 15 1.37 -13.69 9.75
CA LEU A 15 -0.02 -13.32 9.46
C LEU A 15 -0.18 -11.80 9.37
N VAL A 16 0.36 -11.06 10.34
CA VAL A 16 0.33 -9.59 10.33
C VAL A 16 1.07 -9.04 9.12
N HIS A 17 2.24 -9.62 8.79
CA HIS A 17 3.05 -9.20 7.65
C HIS A 17 2.32 -9.40 6.32
N SER A 18 1.72 -10.58 6.11
CA SER A 18 0.97 -10.91 4.90
C SER A 18 -0.29 -10.06 4.75
N ALA A 19 -1.05 -9.86 5.83
CA ALA A 19 -2.22 -8.99 5.83
C ALA A 19 -1.87 -7.52 5.53
N TYR A 20 -0.75 -7.02 6.06
CA TYR A 20 -0.23 -5.70 5.72
C TYR A 20 0.09 -5.58 4.23
N TRP A 21 0.76 -6.57 3.63
CA TRP A 21 1.12 -6.52 2.21
C TRP A 21 -0.09 -6.58 1.29
N GLU A 22 -1.11 -7.37 1.62
CA GLU A 22 -2.38 -7.40 0.86
C GLU A 22 -3.03 -6.01 0.84
N GLN A 23 -3.18 -5.39 2.01
CA GLN A 23 -3.80 -4.07 2.13
C GLN A 23 -2.95 -2.98 1.46
N TYR A 24 -1.64 -3.06 1.62
CA TYR A 24 -0.70 -2.13 0.99
C TYR A 24 -0.79 -2.20 -0.54
N LEU A 25 -0.78 -3.42 -1.11
CA LEU A 25 -0.92 -3.61 -2.55
C LEU A 25 -2.26 -3.11 -3.07
N SER A 26 -3.35 -3.35 -2.33
CA SER A 26 -4.68 -2.84 -2.66
C SER A 26 -4.70 -1.30 -2.77
N GLN A 27 -4.12 -0.61 -1.79
CA GLN A 27 -4.01 0.85 -1.80
C GLN A 27 -3.06 1.36 -2.89
N TYR A 28 -1.91 0.70 -3.08
CA TYR A 28 -0.92 1.07 -4.09
C TYR A 28 -1.50 0.99 -5.51
N VAL A 29 -2.20 -0.10 -5.81
CA VAL A 29 -2.85 -0.32 -7.11
C VAL A 29 -3.94 0.73 -7.32
N SER A 30 -4.78 0.98 -6.32
CA SER A 30 -5.85 1.99 -6.40
C SER A 30 -5.28 3.39 -6.67
N TYR A 31 -4.25 3.80 -5.93
CA TYR A 31 -3.57 5.07 -6.13
C TYR A 31 -3.01 5.22 -7.55
N LYS A 32 -2.39 4.16 -8.09
CA LYS A 32 -1.88 4.17 -9.48
C LYS A 32 -2.99 4.31 -10.51
N TYR A 33 -4.14 3.67 -10.31
CA TYR A 33 -5.31 3.83 -11.17
C TYR A 33 -5.89 5.25 -11.08
N ASP A 34 -6.00 5.81 -9.88
CA ASP A 34 -6.49 7.17 -9.67
C ASP A 34 -5.58 8.20 -10.35
N CYS A 35 -4.26 8.05 -10.21
CA CYS A 35 -3.30 8.87 -10.95
C CYS A 35 -3.53 8.76 -12.46
N ARG A 36 -3.67 7.56 -13.02
CA ARG A 36 -3.95 7.34 -14.45
C ARG A 36 -5.22 8.06 -14.89
N LYS A 37 -6.29 7.96 -14.10
CA LYS A 37 -7.58 8.60 -14.38
C LYS A 37 -7.45 10.13 -14.40
N VAL A 38 -6.74 10.71 -13.44
CA VAL A 38 -6.48 12.16 -13.39
C VAL A 38 -5.68 12.61 -14.60
N TYR A 39 -4.60 11.91 -14.95
CA TYR A 39 -3.81 12.23 -16.15
C TYR A 39 -4.64 12.15 -17.44
N ASN A 40 -5.41 11.08 -17.64
CA ASN A 40 -6.31 10.95 -18.79
C ASN A 40 -7.35 12.08 -18.86
N THR A 41 -7.86 12.50 -17.71
CA THR A 41 -8.84 13.59 -17.63
C THR A 41 -8.21 14.92 -18.04
N ILE A 42 -7.03 15.24 -17.51
CA ILE A 42 -6.27 16.45 -17.87
C ILE A 42 -5.96 16.44 -19.37
N LEU A 43 -5.49 15.31 -19.90
CA LEU A 43 -5.16 15.16 -21.32
C LEU A 43 -6.39 15.40 -22.21
N LEU A 44 -7.54 14.83 -21.84
CA LEU A 44 -8.79 15.00 -22.58
C LEU A 44 -9.21 16.46 -22.59
N VAL A 45 -9.25 17.12 -21.42
CA VAL A 45 -9.61 18.54 -21.32
C VAL A 45 -8.69 19.43 -22.17
N LEU A 46 -7.37 19.22 -22.08
CA LEU A 46 -6.42 19.98 -22.89
C LEU A 46 -6.57 19.72 -24.39
N SER A 47 -6.85 18.47 -24.78
CA SER A 47 -7.08 18.09 -26.19
C SER A 47 -8.36 18.72 -26.74
N THR A 48 -9.44 18.73 -25.95
CA THR A 48 -10.72 19.37 -26.33
C THR A 48 -10.54 20.87 -26.50
N ILE A 49 -9.84 21.54 -25.58
CA ILE A 49 -9.54 22.98 -25.68
C ILE A 49 -8.68 23.27 -26.92
N GLY A 50 -7.65 22.47 -27.18
CA GLY A 50 -6.81 22.63 -28.37
C GLY A 50 -7.61 22.50 -29.67
N ALA A 51 -8.48 21.50 -29.77
CA ALA A 51 -9.32 21.27 -30.95
C ALA A 51 -10.38 22.37 -31.16
N SER A 52 -11.06 22.79 -30.09
CA SER A 52 -12.07 23.85 -30.17
C SER A 52 -11.45 25.21 -30.50
N SER A 53 -10.25 25.49 -29.99
CA SER A 53 -9.54 26.75 -30.23
C SER A 53 -9.13 26.91 -31.70
N PHE A 54 -8.72 25.82 -32.35
CA PHE A 54 -8.38 25.83 -33.78
C PHE A 54 -9.60 26.07 -34.68
N SER A 55 -10.75 25.47 -34.34
CA SER A 55 -11.99 25.68 -35.10
C SER A 55 -12.58 27.07 -34.87
N ALA A 56 -12.51 27.60 -33.65
CA ALA A 56 -13.03 28.93 -33.32
C ALA A 56 -12.24 30.06 -34.00
N TRP A 57 -10.92 29.91 -34.15
CA TRP A 57 -10.07 30.90 -34.83
C TRP A 57 -10.42 31.07 -36.33
N LYS A 58 -10.82 30.00 -37.02
CA LYS A 58 -11.26 30.07 -38.43
C LYS A 58 -12.55 30.87 -38.64
N LEU A 59 -13.34 31.10 -37.60
CA LEU A 59 -14.63 31.82 -37.68
C LEU A 59 -14.49 33.33 -37.42
N ILE A 60 -13.30 33.82 -37.03
CA ILE A 60 -13.06 35.23 -36.71
C ILE A 60 -12.29 35.88 -37.88
N PRO A 61 -12.91 36.83 -38.63
CA PRO A 61 -12.32 37.41 -39.85
C PRO A 61 -11.04 38.23 -39.63
N GLU A 62 -10.77 38.67 -38.39
CA GLU A 62 -9.54 39.38 -37.98
C GLU A 62 -8.78 38.61 -36.88
N GLY A 63 -8.84 37.28 -36.91
CA GLY A 63 -8.20 36.44 -35.90
C GLY A 63 -6.70 36.74 -35.78
N GLU A 64 -6.27 37.16 -34.59
CA GLU A 64 -4.88 37.53 -34.36
C GLU A 64 -3.91 36.38 -34.70
N LYS A 65 -2.85 36.70 -35.46
CA LYS A 65 -1.89 35.73 -36.03
C LYS A 65 -1.11 34.92 -34.99
N TRP A 66 -1.14 35.31 -33.71
CA TRP A 66 -0.44 34.60 -32.64
C TRP A 66 -1.21 33.38 -32.12
N VAL A 67 -2.52 33.30 -32.34
CA VAL A 67 -3.38 32.22 -31.83
C VAL A 67 -2.97 30.84 -32.37
N PRO A 68 -2.69 30.65 -33.68
CA PRO A 68 -2.18 29.39 -34.20
C PRO A 68 -0.87 28.96 -33.53
N THR A 69 0.07 29.90 -33.36
CA THR A 69 1.38 29.63 -32.74
C THR A 69 1.23 29.13 -31.30
N VAL A 70 0.32 29.74 -30.52
CA VAL A 70 0.03 29.30 -29.15
C VAL A 70 -0.63 27.93 -29.13
N THR A 71 -1.58 27.65 -30.03
CA THR A 71 -2.23 26.33 -30.10
C THR A 71 -1.28 25.20 -30.49
N PHE A 72 -0.34 25.45 -31.43
CA PHE A 72 0.70 24.49 -31.78
C PHE A 72 1.66 24.22 -30.62
N GLY A 73 2.08 25.27 -29.90
CA GLY A 73 2.89 25.11 -28.69
C GLY A 73 2.18 24.28 -27.62
N LEU A 74 0.88 24.53 -27.42
CA LEU A 74 0.07 23.78 -26.47
C LEU A 74 -0.09 22.30 -26.88
N MET A 75 -0.31 22.02 -28.17
CA MET A 75 -0.34 20.65 -28.69
C MET A 75 0.99 19.92 -28.48
N ALA A 76 2.13 20.59 -28.70
CA ALA A 76 3.44 19.99 -28.48
C ALA A 76 3.64 19.60 -27.00
N ILE A 77 3.21 20.46 -26.07
CA ILE A 77 3.25 20.17 -24.62
C ILE A 77 2.33 18.98 -24.29
N VAL A 78 1.11 18.95 -24.84
CA VAL A 78 0.16 17.85 -24.63
C VAL A 78 0.72 16.52 -25.15
N GLN A 79 1.35 16.51 -26.32
CA GLN A 79 2.00 15.32 -26.87
C GLN A 79 3.19 14.86 -26.02
N LEU A 80 4.02 15.79 -25.53
CA LEU A 80 5.11 15.46 -24.60
C LEU A 80 4.59 14.85 -23.30
N VAL A 81 3.52 15.43 -22.72
CA VAL A 81 2.85 14.89 -21.52
C VAL A 81 2.29 13.49 -21.81
N SER A 82 1.67 13.26 -22.97
CA SER A 82 1.16 11.94 -23.37
C SER A 82 2.27 10.90 -23.52
N ILE A 83 3.47 11.28 -24.00
CA ILE A 83 4.62 10.36 -24.09
C ILE A 83 5.17 10.06 -22.69
N CYS A 84 5.31 11.08 -21.83
CA CYS A 84 5.69 10.90 -20.43
C CYS A 84 4.69 10.03 -19.66
N GLN A 85 3.40 10.12 -19.99
CA GLN A 85 2.36 9.28 -19.42
C GLN A 85 2.67 7.79 -19.62
N LYS A 86 3.15 7.38 -20.80
CA LYS A 86 3.45 5.97 -21.10
C LYS A 86 4.60 5.41 -20.23
N ASN A 87 5.51 6.28 -19.76
CA ASN A 87 6.62 5.90 -18.88
C ASN A 87 6.30 6.06 -17.38
N VAL A 88 5.30 6.87 -17.01
CA VAL A 88 4.96 7.20 -15.61
C VAL A 88 3.70 6.45 -15.14
N VAL A 89 2.76 6.19 -16.05
CA VAL A 89 1.52 5.46 -15.80
C VAL A 89 1.80 3.97 -15.91
N MET A 90 1.34 3.24 -14.91
CA MET A 90 1.40 1.79 -14.83
C MET A 90 0.88 1.16 -16.12
N ASP A 91 1.74 0.40 -16.80
CA ASP A 91 1.37 -0.39 -17.98
C ASP A 91 0.29 -1.41 -17.62
N ASP A 92 -0.58 -1.77 -18.56
CA ASP A 92 -1.68 -2.72 -18.30
C ASP A 92 -1.14 -4.10 -17.87
N ASP A 93 0.02 -4.49 -18.38
CA ASP A 93 0.74 -5.69 -17.93
C ASP A 93 1.27 -5.57 -16.51
N THR A 94 1.79 -4.39 -16.13
CA THR A 94 2.23 -4.14 -14.75
C THR A 94 1.04 -4.15 -13.79
N ALA A 95 -0.10 -3.62 -14.22
CA ALA A 95 -1.34 -3.61 -13.47
C ALA A 95 -1.88 -5.04 -13.26
N ARG A 96 -1.80 -5.88 -14.30
CA ARG A 96 -2.18 -7.30 -14.23
C ARG A 96 -1.29 -8.07 -13.27
N LYS A 97 0.03 -7.93 -13.39
CA LYS A 97 1.01 -8.56 -12.48
C LYS A 97 0.84 -8.08 -11.04
N LEU A 98 0.53 -6.81 -10.79
CA LEU A 98 0.22 -6.31 -9.44
C LEU A 98 -1.06 -6.94 -8.85
N ARG A 99 -2.08 -7.17 -9.67
CA ARG A 99 -3.29 -7.88 -9.24
C ARG A 99 -2.99 -9.34 -8.92
N GLU A 100 -2.18 -10.00 -9.74
CA GLU A 100 -1.70 -11.35 -9.49
C GLU A 100 -0.90 -11.44 -8.18
N LEU A 101 0.02 -10.49 -7.94
CA LEU A 101 0.76 -10.37 -6.69
C LEU A 101 -0.17 -10.29 -5.48
N ARG A 102 -1.23 -9.47 -5.57
CA ARG A 102 -2.23 -9.34 -4.50
C ARG A 102 -2.95 -10.67 -4.24
N VAL A 103 -3.34 -11.41 -5.28
CA VAL A 103 -4.00 -12.71 -5.14
C VAL A 103 -3.05 -13.72 -4.47
N LEU A 104 -1.77 -13.72 -4.83
CA LEU A 104 -0.78 -14.58 -4.18
C LEU A 104 -0.62 -14.24 -2.69
N TYR A 105 -0.55 -12.95 -2.32
CA TYR A 105 -0.52 -12.53 -0.92
C TYR A 105 -1.79 -12.90 -0.15
N LEU A 106 -2.96 -12.80 -0.78
CA LEU A 106 -4.23 -13.21 -0.18
C LEU A 106 -4.26 -14.72 0.10
N ASN A 107 -3.83 -15.53 -0.87
CA ASN A 107 -3.74 -16.99 -0.71
C ASN A 107 -2.75 -17.37 0.38
N TYR A 108 -1.59 -16.70 0.42
CA TYR A 108 -0.59 -16.88 1.46
C TYR A 108 -1.16 -16.54 2.85
N MET A 109 -1.80 -15.37 2.98
CA MET A 109 -2.44 -14.93 4.21
C MET A 109 -3.48 -15.94 4.71
N HIS A 110 -4.35 -16.46 3.83
CA HIS A 110 -5.34 -17.47 4.22
C HIS A 110 -4.70 -18.78 4.72
N LYS A 111 -3.59 -19.22 4.11
CA LYS A 111 -2.87 -20.42 4.58
C LYS A 111 -2.27 -20.21 5.98
N VAL A 112 -1.65 -19.05 6.22
CA VAL A 112 -1.09 -18.69 7.53
C VAL A 112 -2.19 -18.52 8.57
N GLU A 113 -3.32 -17.90 8.20
CA GLU A 113 -4.49 -17.73 9.07
C GLU A 113 -5.06 -19.08 9.51
N ARG A 114 -5.19 -20.02 8.57
CA ARG A 114 -5.66 -21.38 8.87
C ARG A 114 -4.70 -22.10 9.83
N LEU A 115 -3.38 -22.00 9.60
CA LEU A 115 -2.39 -22.56 10.52
C LEU A 115 -2.48 -21.92 11.91
N TYR A 116 -2.70 -20.61 11.98
CA TYR A 116 -2.84 -19.90 13.24
C TYR A 116 -4.07 -20.36 14.05
N LEU A 117 -5.22 -20.51 13.40
CA LEU A 117 -6.43 -21.06 14.02
C LEU A 117 -6.23 -22.52 14.44
N ASP A 118 -5.61 -23.33 13.58
CA ASP A 118 -5.31 -24.72 13.88
C ASP A 118 -4.43 -24.86 15.15
N ILE A 119 -3.45 -23.98 15.37
CA ILE A 119 -2.60 -23.97 16.58
C ILE A 119 -3.41 -23.62 17.84
N ARG A 120 -4.39 -22.73 17.73
CA ARG A 120 -5.20 -22.27 18.86
C ARG A 120 -6.33 -23.23 19.22
N ASP A 121 -6.97 -23.80 18.21
CA ASP A 121 -8.16 -24.62 18.38
C ASP A 121 -7.81 -26.10 18.55
N ASN A 122 -6.72 -26.56 17.92
CA ASN A 122 -6.26 -27.94 18.00
C ASN A 122 -4.88 -27.96 18.68
N ASN A 123 -4.74 -28.79 19.72
CA ASN A 123 -3.43 -29.10 20.33
C ASN A 123 -2.57 -29.92 19.35
N LEU A 124 -2.15 -29.29 18.25
CA LEU A 124 -1.29 -29.87 17.24
C LEU A 124 0.09 -30.13 17.82
N ASP A 125 0.69 -31.23 17.36
CA ASP A 125 2.08 -31.52 17.69
C ASP A 125 3.03 -30.49 17.04
N THR A 126 4.11 -30.20 17.75
CA THR A 126 5.07 -29.14 17.40
C THR A 126 5.72 -29.40 16.04
N ASP A 127 6.01 -30.66 15.71
CA ASP A 127 6.65 -31.01 14.45
C ASP A 127 5.67 -30.90 13.27
N THR A 128 4.39 -31.18 13.51
CA THR A 128 3.32 -30.98 12.51
C THR A 128 3.15 -29.49 12.18
N ILE A 129 3.20 -28.62 13.20
CA ILE A 129 3.11 -27.17 13.00
C ILE A 129 4.31 -26.65 12.19
N LYS A 130 5.52 -27.11 12.52
CA LYS A 130 6.74 -26.72 11.80
C LYS A 130 6.68 -27.14 10.33
N SER A 131 6.34 -28.40 10.06
CA SER A 131 6.21 -28.92 8.69
C SER A 131 5.24 -28.09 7.85
N ARG A 132 4.02 -27.85 8.37
CA ARG A 132 3.02 -27.02 7.67
C ARG A 132 3.49 -25.57 7.49
N PHE A 133 4.18 -25.00 8.48
CA PHE A 133 4.72 -23.65 8.36
C PHE A 133 5.76 -23.54 7.23
N PHE A 134 6.67 -24.51 7.11
CA PHE A 134 7.67 -24.52 6.04
C PHE A 134 7.04 -24.72 4.66
N GLU A 135 6.05 -25.62 4.53
CA GLU A 135 5.28 -25.78 3.29
C GLU A 135 4.59 -24.48 2.87
N ILE A 136 4.06 -23.71 3.83
CA ILE A 136 3.47 -22.40 3.56
C ILE A 136 4.55 -21.41 3.13
N ARG A 137 5.71 -21.39 3.78
CA ARG A 137 6.85 -20.52 3.43
C ARG A 137 7.37 -20.76 2.01
N ASP A 138 7.31 -21.99 1.51
CA ASP A 138 7.69 -22.27 0.11
C ASP A 138 6.78 -21.55 -0.90
N THR A 139 5.55 -21.22 -0.51
CA THR A 139 4.63 -20.47 -1.38
C THR A 139 4.95 -18.97 -1.47
N VAL A 140 5.96 -18.50 -0.73
CA VAL A 140 6.47 -17.11 -0.78
C VAL A 140 7.41 -16.88 -1.96
N TYR A 141 8.10 -17.91 -2.46
CA TYR A 141 9.00 -17.78 -3.61
C TYR A 141 8.39 -17.09 -4.83
N PRO A 142 7.21 -17.51 -5.35
CA PRO A 142 6.59 -16.82 -6.48
C PRO A 142 6.17 -15.38 -6.15
N ILE A 143 5.89 -15.08 -4.86
CA ILE A 143 5.56 -13.73 -4.41
C ILE A 143 6.80 -12.83 -4.48
N GLU A 144 7.95 -13.32 -4.03
CA GLU A 144 9.22 -12.57 -4.06
C GLU A 144 9.71 -12.34 -5.49
N GLU A 145 9.67 -13.37 -6.34
CA GLU A 145 10.05 -13.27 -7.74
C GLU A 145 9.19 -12.23 -8.48
N LEU A 146 7.88 -12.29 -8.29
CA LEU A 146 6.95 -11.39 -8.97
C LEU A 146 7.07 -9.96 -8.42
N LYS A 147 7.32 -9.80 -7.12
CA LYS A 147 7.61 -8.51 -6.48
C LYS A 147 8.90 -7.87 -6.98
N ASP A 148 9.95 -8.66 -7.16
CA ASP A 148 11.24 -8.18 -7.70
C ASP A 148 11.10 -7.80 -9.18
N SER A 149 10.35 -8.60 -9.95
CA SER A 149 10.08 -8.31 -11.37
C SER A 149 9.30 -6.99 -11.59
N LEU A 150 8.44 -6.63 -10.63
CA LEU A 150 7.60 -5.42 -10.74
C LEU A 150 8.33 -4.12 -10.41
N ASN A 151 9.60 -4.20 -9.96
CA ASN A 151 10.42 -3.07 -9.51
C ASN A 151 9.61 -2.04 -8.71
N ILE A 152 8.71 -2.53 -7.85
CA ILE A 152 7.87 -1.68 -7.01
C ILE A 152 8.86 -0.92 -6.14
N LYS A 153 8.99 0.41 -6.37
CA LYS A 153 9.89 1.26 -5.56
C LYS A 153 9.68 0.89 -4.10
N LYS A 154 10.67 0.20 -3.51
CA LYS A 154 10.62 -0.18 -2.11
C LYS A 154 10.30 1.11 -1.36
N LEU A 155 9.17 1.15 -0.67
CA LEU A 155 9.01 2.17 0.36
C LEU A 155 10.24 2.03 1.23
N LYS A 156 11.03 3.11 1.35
CA LYS A 156 12.32 3.10 2.05
C LYS A 156 12.22 2.51 3.47
N LYS A 157 11.01 2.39 4.02
CA LYS A 157 10.68 1.64 5.24
C LYS A 157 9.31 0.96 5.08
N PRO A 158 9.10 -0.26 5.60
CA PRO A 158 7.74 -0.77 5.82
C PRO A 158 6.96 0.29 6.58
N ASN A 159 5.71 0.57 6.19
CA ASN A 159 4.87 1.53 6.89
C ASN A 159 4.51 0.91 8.25
N LEU A 160 5.36 1.16 9.24
CA LEU A 160 5.27 0.62 10.60
C LEU A 160 3.92 0.92 11.24
N ASN A 161 3.31 2.06 10.90
CA ASN A 161 1.96 2.41 11.34
C ASN A 161 0.93 1.48 10.71
N GLY A 162 1.05 1.20 9.41
CA GLY A 162 0.17 0.26 8.71
C GLY A 162 0.29 -1.16 9.26
N GLN A 163 1.50 -1.63 9.57
CA GLN A 163 1.69 -2.94 10.22
C GLN A 163 1.05 -2.99 11.61
N TYR A 164 1.22 -1.93 12.40
CA TYR A 164 0.59 -1.82 13.71
C TYR A 164 -0.95 -1.76 13.63
N GLU A 165 -1.50 -1.00 12.69
CA GLU A 165 -2.94 -0.95 12.44
C GLU A 165 -3.49 -2.35 12.09
N MET A 166 -2.75 -3.11 11.27
CA MET A 166 -3.12 -4.49 10.95
C MET A 166 -3.01 -5.42 12.13
N GLU A 167 -1.98 -5.27 12.95
CA GLU A 167 -1.82 -6.02 14.19
C GLU A 167 -3.00 -5.77 15.14
N VAL A 168 -3.38 -4.50 15.34
CA VAL A 168 -4.55 -4.12 16.15
C VAL A 168 -5.87 -4.64 15.56
N ARG A 169 -6.00 -4.65 14.24
CA ARG A 169 -7.19 -5.17 13.56
C ARG A 169 -7.32 -6.68 13.74
N LEU A 170 -6.22 -7.42 13.56
CA LEU A 170 -6.20 -8.88 13.72
C LEU A 170 -6.35 -9.26 15.18
N SER A 171 -5.73 -8.54 16.11
CA SER A 171 -5.87 -8.81 17.54
C SER A 171 -7.31 -8.66 18.02
N ARG A 172 -8.03 -7.65 17.53
CA ARG A 172 -9.48 -7.52 17.73
C ARG A 172 -10.27 -8.67 17.11
N LYS A 173 -9.89 -9.14 15.92
CA LYS A 173 -10.57 -10.25 15.22
C LYS A 173 -10.46 -11.56 15.99
N TYR A 174 -9.28 -11.87 16.54
CA TYR A 174 -9.01 -13.14 17.22
C TYR A 174 -9.03 -13.06 18.76
N GLY A 175 -9.30 -11.88 19.33
CA GLY A 175 -9.31 -11.68 20.77
C GLY A 175 -7.94 -11.91 21.43
N THR A 176 -6.84 -11.60 20.74
CA THR A 176 -5.48 -11.70 21.30
C THR A 176 -4.98 -10.39 21.85
N GLU A 177 -4.08 -10.44 22.84
CA GLU A 177 -3.35 -9.25 23.27
C GLU A 177 -2.44 -8.76 22.15
N VAL A 178 -2.37 -7.44 21.96
CA VAL A 178 -1.48 -6.84 20.95
C VAL A 178 -0.04 -7.00 21.44
N VAL A 179 0.67 -7.99 20.91
CA VAL A 179 2.08 -8.23 21.23
C VAL A 179 2.95 -7.26 20.41
N THR A 180 2.96 -5.98 20.77
CA THR A 180 3.71 -4.96 20.02
C THR A 180 5.22 -5.28 20.03
N MET A 181 5.71 -5.95 18.99
CA MET A 181 7.15 -6.18 18.80
C MET A 181 7.85 -5.00 18.10
N ASN A 182 7.12 -3.91 17.80
CA ASN A 182 7.66 -2.76 17.11
C ASN A 182 8.39 -1.78 18.06
N PRO A 183 9.73 -1.70 18.04
CA PRO A 183 10.50 -0.83 18.94
C PRO A 183 10.28 0.67 18.66
N TYR A 184 9.66 1.04 17.53
CA TYR A 184 9.43 2.44 17.15
C TYR A 184 8.04 2.98 17.54
N CYS A 185 7.02 2.12 17.71
CA CYS A 185 5.70 2.54 18.22
C CYS A 185 5.79 3.03 19.68
N ASN A 186 6.65 2.40 20.50
CA ASN A 186 6.93 2.85 21.86
C ASN A 186 7.54 4.26 21.89
N LYS A 187 8.34 4.68 20.90
CA LYS A 187 8.99 6.01 20.91
C LYS A 187 8.05 7.20 20.69
N TRP A 188 6.90 6.99 20.05
CA TRP A 188 5.88 8.04 19.86
C TRP A 188 4.88 8.02 21.01
N SER A 189 4.42 6.85 21.42
CA SER A 189 3.53 6.71 22.58
C SER A 189 4.22 7.16 23.87
N SER A 190 5.50 6.85 24.09
CA SER A 190 6.26 7.34 25.26
C SER A 190 6.45 8.85 25.26
N ARG A 191 6.67 9.49 24.10
CA ARG A 191 6.79 10.95 24.00
C ARG A 191 5.47 11.66 24.27
N VAL A 192 4.37 11.14 23.72
CA VAL A 192 3.03 11.67 23.96
C VAL A 192 2.61 11.40 25.41
N ALA A 193 2.83 10.20 25.94
CA ALA A 193 2.58 9.85 27.34
C ALA A 193 3.42 10.70 28.31
N ASN A 194 4.68 10.98 27.99
CA ASN A 194 5.54 11.87 28.79
C ASN A 194 5.07 13.32 28.74
N ARG A 195 4.58 13.81 27.59
CA ARG A 195 3.97 15.13 27.51
C ARG A 195 2.66 15.20 28.29
N ILE A 196 1.80 14.20 28.17
CA ILE A 196 0.55 14.11 28.92
C ILE A 196 0.83 14.05 30.43
N SER A 197 1.80 13.24 30.87
CA SER A 197 2.16 13.14 32.29
C SER A 197 2.77 14.44 32.83
N GLN A 198 3.57 15.16 32.03
CA GLN A 198 4.07 16.49 32.39
C GLN A 198 2.96 17.54 32.49
N VAL A 199 2.00 17.52 31.56
CA VAL A 199 0.84 18.43 31.60
C VAL A 199 -0.05 18.13 32.81
N LEU A 200 -0.33 16.86 33.09
CA LEU A 200 -1.11 16.43 34.26
C LEU A 200 -0.41 16.81 35.58
N ARG A 201 0.92 16.69 35.67
CA ARG A 201 1.68 17.17 36.85
C ARG A 201 1.58 18.69 37.03
N LYS A 202 1.67 19.46 35.94
CA LYS A 202 1.50 20.92 35.99
C LYS A 202 0.09 21.35 36.38
N LEU A 203 -0.94 20.63 35.91
CA LEU A 203 -2.32 20.88 36.30
C LEU A 203 -2.58 20.52 37.77
N LYS A 204 -1.96 19.45 38.28
CA LYS A 204 -2.07 19.06 39.69
C LYS A 204 -1.38 20.04 40.64
N LEU A 205 -0.28 20.68 40.21
CA LEU A 205 0.43 21.73 40.95
C LEU A 205 -0.29 23.10 40.92
N LYS A 206 -1.20 23.31 39.97
CA LYS A 206 -1.97 24.57 39.84
C LYS A 206 -3.26 24.56 40.66
N ASN A 207 -3.70 23.38 41.09
CA ASN A 207 -4.89 23.16 41.90
C ASN A 207 -4.56 22.87 43.38
N SER A 208 -3.30 23.07 43.80
CA SER A 208 -2.84 23.05 45.19
C SER A 208 -2.31 24.43 45.56
#